data_AF-A0A3E2N2U9-F1
#
_entry.id   AF-A0A3E2N2U9-F1
#
_cell.length_a   1.000
_cell.length_b   1.000
_cell.length_c   1.000
_cell.angle_alpha   90.00
_cell.angle_beta   90.00
_cell.angle_gamma   90.00
#
_symmetry.space_group_name_H-M   'P 1'
#
loop_
_entity.id
_entity.type
_entity.pdbx_description
1 polymer ?
#
loop_
_entity_poly.entity_id
_entity_poly.type
_entity_poly.pdbx_seq_one_letter_code
_entity_poly.pdbx_strand_id
1 'polypeptide(L)' 'MTATITVDRVAWLDAIARHPKTLDVHVVAARKLLGDDPSPALTDDEMDEAAFWLQLLGFLKVVDISADGFTYTYKCAMS' A
#
# COMPACT_ATOMS: atom_id res chain seq x y z
N MET A 1 -12.76 -13.08 -18.29
CA MET A 1 -11.33 -12.74 -18.53
C MET A 1 -10.75 -12.28 -17.22
N THR A 2 -9.86 -13.07 -16.61
CA THR A 2 -9.18 -12.71 -15.36
C THR A 2 -7.84 -12.10 -15.73
N ALA A 3 -7.74 -10.77 -15.69
CA ALA A 3 -6.47 -10.10 -15.89
C ALA A 3 -5.65 -10.25 -14.59
N THR A 4 -4.59 -11.06 -14.63
CA THR A 4 -3.58 -11.08 -13.57
C THR A 4 -2.77 -9.79 -13.71
N ILE A 5 -3.08 -8.79 -12.88
CA ILE A 5 -2.27 -7.58 -12.77
C ILE A 5 -1.05 -7.98 -11.95
N THR A 6 0.00 -8.44 -12.63
CA THR A 6 1.32 -8.61 -12.01
C THR A 6 1.91 -7.21 -11.86
N VAL A 7 1.66 -6.57 -10.72
CA VAL A 7 2.27 -5.28 -10.39
C VAL A 7 3.79 -5.49 -10.36
N ASP A 8 4.53 -4.78 -11.21
CA ASP A 8 5.98 -4.72 -11.09
C ASP A 8 6.30 -3.98 -9.78
N ARG A 9 6.81 -4.74 -8.81
CA ARG A 9 7.10 -4.26 -7.45
C ARG A 9 8.01 -3.04 -7.47
N VAL A 10 9.00 -3.02 -8.36
CA VAL A 10 9.96 -1.91 -8.45
C VAL A 10 9.27 -0.69 -9.03
N ALA A 11 8.53 -0.85 -10.14
CA ALA A 11 7.79 0.26 -10.75
C ALA A 11 6.73 0.86 -9.81
N TRP A 12 6.07 0.03 -9.00
CA TRP A 12 5.08 0.47 -8.02
C TRP A 12 5.70 1.22 -6.85
N LEU A 13 6.78 0.70 -6.26
CA LEU A 13 7.52 1.40 -5.20
C LEU A 13 8.08 2.73 -5.72
N ASP A 14 8.62 2.75 -6.93
CA ASP A 14 9.12 3.98 -7.55
C ASP A 14 8.01 4.99 -7.80
N ALA A 15 6.81 4.55 -8.20
CA ALA A 15 5.67 5.43 -8.41
C ALA A 15 5.21 6.06 -7.08
N ILE A 16 5.21 5.29 -5.99
CA ILE A 16 4.96 5.82 -4.64
C ILE A 16 6.04 6.82 -4.26
N ALA A 17 7.33 6.50 -4.44
CA ALA A 17 8.43 7.39 -4.05
C ALA A 17 8.45 8.72 -4.85
N ARG A 18 7.97 8.70 -6.10
CA ARG A 18 7.93 9.89 -6.97
C ARG A 18 6.66 10.72 -6.84
N HIS A 19 5.64 10.24 -6.12
CA HIS A 19 4.37 10.96 -6.03
C HIS A 19 4.50 12.21 -5.13
N PRO A 20 4.02 13.40 -5.54
CA PRO A 20 4.27 14.64 -4.81
C PRO A 20 3.56 14.74 -3.45
N LYS A 21 2.63 13.82 -3.16
CA LYS A 21 1.88 13.76 -1.89
C LYS A 21 2.25 12.57 -1.01
N THR A 22 3.24 11.77 -1.42
CA THR A 22 3.73 10.68 -0.58
C THR A 22 4.87 11.16 0.31
N LEU A 23 5.01 10.50 1.45
CA LEU A 23 6.07 10.71 2.41
C LEU A 23 6.90 9.44 2.52
N ASP A 24 8.09 9.52 3.12
CA ASP A 24 8.97 8.37 3.32
C ASP A 24 8.27 7.23 4.09
N VAL A 25 7.41 7.57 5.05
CA VAL A 25 6.59 6.60 5.79
C VAL A 25 5.67 5.78 4.87
N HIS A 26 5.16 6.36 3.78
CA HIS A 26 4.35 5.62 2.80
C HIS A 26 5.19 4.63 1.98
N VAL A 27 6.44 4.98 1.67
CA VAL A 27 7.37 4.07 0.99
C VAL A 27 7.77 2.92 1.91
N VAL A 28 8.03 3.21 3.18
CA VAL A 28 8.33 2.19 4.20
C VAL A 28 7.14 1.25 4.39
N ALA A 29 5.92 1.78 4.53
CA ALA A 29 4.69 0.99 4.62
C ALA A 29 4.47 0.13 3.38
N ALA A 30 4.68 0.69 2.18
CA ALA A 30 4.57 -0.03 0.92
C ALA A 30 5.54 -1.23 0.84
N ARG A 31 6.77 -1.08 1.34
CA ARG A 31 7.74 -2.18 1.45
C ARG A 31 7.28 -3.24 2.45
N LYS A 32 6.80 -2.84 3.63
CA LYS A 32 6.25 -3.76 4.63
C LYS A 32 5.05 -4.55 4.10
N LEU A 33 4.17 -3.93 3.32
CA LEU A 33 3.04 -4.59 2.63
C LEU A 33 3.47 -5.64 1.58
N LEU A 34 4.66 -5.49 1.01
CA LEU A 34 5.25 -6.47 0.09
C LEU A 34 5.94 -7.64 0.81
N GLY A 35 5.99 -7.61 2.15
CA GLY A 35 6.66 -8.61 2.98
C GLY A 35 8.13 -8.29 3.28
N ASP A 36 8.60 -7.08 2.98
CA ASP A 36 9.92 -6.62 3.44
C ASP A 36 9.88 -6.28 4.94
N ASP A 37 11.04 -6.29 5.60
CA ASP A 37 11.20 -5.82 6.98
C ASP A 37 12.03 -4.52 7.01
N PRO A 38 11.41 -3.35 6.72
CA PRO A 38 12.13 -2.09 6.65
C PRO A 38 12.46 -1.54 8.05
N SER A 39 13.65 -0.93 8.16
CA SER A 39 14.10 -0.24 9.38
C SER A 39 14.12 1.28 9.14
N PRO A 40 13.52 2.11 10.03
CA PRO A 40 12.82 1.70 11.25
C PRO A 40 11.48 0.99 10.95
N ALA A 41 11.11 0.05 11.82
CA ALA A 41 9.83 -0.61 11.74
C ALA A 41 8.71 0.39 12.09
N LEU A 42 7.65 0.42 11.27
CA LEU A 42 6.46 1.20 11.56
C LEU A 42 5.61 0.52 12.63
N THR A 43 5.07 1.33 13.53
CA THR A 43 4.00 0.95 14.46
C THR A 43 2.71 0.61 13.70
N ASP A 44 1.75 -0.02 14.38
CA ASP A 44 0.48 -0.41 13.76
C ASP A 44 -0.33 0.82 13.33
N ASP A 45 -0.37 1.89 14.15
CA ASP A 45 -1.05 3.14 13.80
C ASP A 45 -0.44 3.83 12.56
N GLU A 46 0.90 3.85 12.45
CA GLU A 46 1.60 4.39 11.27
C GLU A 46 1.35 3.54 10.02
N MET A 47 1.21 2.22 10.19
CA MET A 47 0.86 1.32 9.08
C MET A 47 -0.56 1.59 8.57
N ASP A 48 -1.52 1.76 9.48
CA ASP A 48 -2.92 2.01 9.14
C ASP A 48 -3.08 3.38 8.46
N GLU A 49 -2.44 4.43 8.99
CA GLU A 49 -2.47 5.76 8.36
C GLU A 49 -1.81 5.74 6.97
N ALA A 50 -0.65 5.10 6.84
CA ALA A 50 0.03 5.01 5.56
C ALA A 50 -0.76 4.19 4.52
N ALA A 51 -1.38 3.08 4.94
CA ALA A 51 -2.24 2.28 4.07
C ALA A 51 -3.47 3.08 3.60
N PHE A 52 -4.09 3.86 4.49
CA PHE A 52 -5.19 4.75 4.15
C PHE A 52 -4.78 5.80 3.09
N TRP A 53 -3.62 6.44 3.26
CA TRP A 53 -3.12 7.40 2.27
C TRP A 53 -2.77 6.74 0.93
N LEU A 54 -2.13 5.58 0.94
CA LEU A 54 -1.83 4.82 -0.28
C LEU A 54 -3.11 4.39 -1.01
N GLN A 55 -4.18 4.07 -0.29
CA GLN A 55 -5.51 3.84 -0.87
C GLN A 55 -6.06 5.11 -1.50
N LEU A 56 -6.05 6.24 -0.78
CA LEU A 56 -6.61 7.52 -1.26
C LEU A 56 -5.87 8.02 -2.52
N LEU A 57 -4.57 7.74 -2.61
CA LEU A 57 -3.73 8.09 -3.76
C LEU A 57 -3.81 7.07 -4.91
N GLY A 58 -4.58 5.98 -4.76
CA GLY A 58 -4.81 5.00 -5.81
C GLY A 58 -3.75 3.90 -5.93
N PHE A 59 -2.77 3.84 -5.02
CA PHE A 59 -1.75 2.79 -4.99
C PHE A 59 -2.26 1.48 -4.37
N LEU A 60 -3.28 1.56 -3.52
CA LEU A 60 -3.99 0.42 -2.96
C LEU A 60 -5.46 0.43 -3.37
N LYS A 61 -6.00 -0.74 -3.67
CA LYS A 61 -7.43 -0.95 -3.91
C LYS A 61 -7.99 -1.91 -2.88
N VAL A 62 -9.08 -1.51 -2.22
CA VAL A 62 -9.85 -2.40 -1.34
C VAL A 62 -10.43 -3.54 -2.18
N VAL A 63 -10.19 -4.78 -1.76
CA VAL A 63 -10.72 -5.99 -2.39
C VAL A 63 -11.74 -6.71 -1.55
N ASP A 64 -11.70 -6.50 -0.24
CA ASP A 64 -12.62 -7.09 0.70
C ASP A 64 -12.75 -6.21 1.93
N ILE A 65 -13.91 -6.28 2.58
CA ILE A 65 -14.18 -5.66 3.87
C ILE A 65 -14.75 -6.76 4.74
N SER A 66 -14.16 -6.97 5.91
CA SER A 66 -14.62 -7.99 6.86
C SER A 66 -16.09 -7.80 7.24
N ALA A 67 -16.72 -8.89 7.69
CA ALA A 67 -18.13 -8.89 8.08
C ALA A 67 -18.46 -7.94 9.26
N ASP A 68 -17.46 -7.58 10.07
CA ASP A 68 -17.59 -6.59 11.13
C ASP A 68 -17.52 -5.13 10.62
N GLY A 69 -17.14 -4.91 9.37
CA GLY A 69 -17.04 -3.59 8.74
C GLY A 69 -15.79 -2.78 9.11
N PHE A 70 -14.86 -3.34 9.89
CA PHE A 70 -13.71 -2.60 10.44
C PHE A 70 -12.36 -3.03 9.85
N THR A 71 -12.27 -4.17 9.18
CA THR A 71 -11.03 -4.66 8.57
C THR A 71 -11.10 -4.55 7.06
N TYR A 72 -10.11 -3.88 6.47
CA TYR A 72 -10.01 -3.67 5.02
C TYR A 72 -8.89 -4.54 4.47
N THR A 73 -9.19 -5.31 3.42
CA THR A 73 -8.17 -6.06 2.68
C THR A 73 -7.81 -5.29 1.41
N TYR A 74 -6.52 -5.12 1.16
CA TYR A 74 -5.99 -4.34 0.05
C TYR A 74 -5.29 -5.21 -1.00
N LYS A 75 -5.31 -4.76 -2.25
CA LYS A 75 -4.38 -5.19 -3.30
C LYS A 75 -3.60 -3.99 -3.84
N CYS A 76 -2.36 -4.24 -4.25
CA CYS A 76 -1.58 -3.25 -5.00
C CYS A 76 -2.30 -2.91 -6.33
N ALA A 77 -2.34 -1.63 -6.66
CA ALA A 77 -2.87 -1.11 -7.92
C ALA A 77 -1.80 -0.28 -8.63
N MET A 78 -1.76 -0.36 -9.96
CA MET A 78 -0.97 0.56 -10.77
C MET A 78 -1.79 1.83 -10.96
N SER A 79 -1.24 2.97 -10.55
CA SER A 79 -1.75 4.31 -10.89
C SER A 79 -1.13 4.79 -12.19
#